data_AF-A0A3C0AFN5-F1
#
_entry.id   AF-A0A3C0AFN5-F1
#
_cell.length_a   1.000
_cell.length_b   1.000
_cell.length_c   1.000
_cell.angle_alpha   90.00
_cell.angle_beta   90.00
_cell.angle_gamma   90.00
#
_symmetry.space_group_name_H-M   'P 1'
#
loop_
_entity.id
_entity.type
_entity.pdbx_description
1 polymer ?
#
loop_
_entity_poly.entity_id
_entity_poly.type
_entity_poly.pdbx_seq_one_letter_code
_entity_poly.pdbx_strand_id
1 'polypeptide(L)'
;EMAEIVDEFAESGFLNILGGCCGTTPAHIKAIAEAMEKHYPRPIPDIEPALRLSGLEPFNVTKDSLFVNVGERCNVTGSARFKRLIKEDDYDTALEVALEQVQNGAHVMDVNMDEGMLDA
;
A
#
# COMPACT_ATOMS: atom_id res chain seq x y z
N GLU A 1 15.67 -4.09 28.93
CA GLU A 1 15.79 -3.77 27.50
C GLU A 1 14.46 -3.80 26.75
N MET A 2 13.89 -4.94 26.33
CA MET A 2 12.65 -4.94 25.52
C MET A 2 11.47 -4.19 26.17
N ALA A 3 11.21 -4.41 27.46
CA ALA A 3 10.14 -3.70 28.17
C ALA A 3 10.39 -2.19 28.31
N GLU A 4 11.65 -1.76 28.39
CA GLU A 4 12.01 -0.34 28.48
C GLU A 4 11.79 0.37 27.13
N ILE A 5 12.18 -0.26 26.02
CA ILE A 5 11.93 0.30 24.67
C ILE A 5 10.43 0.47 24.40
N VAL A 6 9.63 -0.53 24.80
CA VAL A 6 8.18 -0.47 24.60
C VAL A 6 7.52 0.56 25.54
N ASP A 7 8.09 0.81 26.71
CA ASP A 7 7.68 1.88 27.64
C ASP A 7 7.75 3.26 26.98
N GLU A 8 8.85 3.55 26.26
CA GLU A 8 9.03 4.81 25.53
C GLU A 8 7.97 5.00 24.41
N PHE A 9 7.61 3.92 23.71
CA PHE A 9 6.56 3.95 22.70
C PHE A 9 5.17 4.17 23.30
N ALA A 10 4.93 3.66 24.51
CA ALA A 10 3.68 3.85 25.23
C ALA A 10 3.56 5.30 25.75
N GLU A 11 4.63 5.85 26.31
CA GLU A 11 4.69 7.27 26.72
C GLU A 11 4.48 8.22 25.54
N SER A 12 4.99 7.86 24.36
CA SER A 12 4.79 8.59 23.11
C SER A 12 3.37 8.45 22.54
N GLY A 13 2.53 7.61 23.14
CA GLY A 13 1.14 7.40 22.71
C GLY A 13 1.03 6.74 21.34
N PHE A 14 1.93 5.80 21.00
CA PHE A 14 1.92 5.10 19.70
C PHE A 14 1.18 3.77 19.71
N LEU A 15 0.83 3.26 20.88
CA LEU A 15 0.45 1.86 21.05
C LEU A 15 -1.02 1.70 21.43
N ASN A 16 -1.67 0.70 20.81
CA ASN A 16 -2.99 0.23 21.20
C ASN A 16 -2.97 -1.26 21.60
N ILE A 17 -2.06 -2.04 21.00
CA ILE A 17 -1.90 -3.47 21.23
C ILE A 17 -0.40 -3.78 21.21
N LEU A 18 0.03 -4.62 22.13
CA LEU A 18 1.40 -5.10 22.23
C LEU A 18 1.43 -6.61 22.38
N GLY A 19 2.50 -7.20 21.86
CA GLY A 19 2.75 -8.63 21.94
C GLY A 19 4.20 -8.92 21.58
N GLY A 20 4.43 -10.10 21.03
CA GLY A 20 5.75 -10.48 20.55
C GLY A 20 5.70 -11.37 19.33
N CYS A 21 6.86 -11.58 18.74
CA CYS A 21 7.06 -12.40 17.55
C CYS A 21 8.07 -13.51 17.87
N CYS A 22 8.95 -13.85 16.92
CA CYS A 22 9.98 -14.86 17.11
C CYS A 22 10.93 -14.49 18.27
N GLY A 23 11.15 -15.43 19.19
CA GLY A 23 12.04 -15.26 20.34
C GLY A 23 11.38 -14.67 21.59
N THR A 24 10.14 -14.14 21.50
CA THR A 24 9.40 -13.71 22.68
C THR A 24 8.98 -14.91 23.54
N THR A 25 9.05 -14.77 24.87
CA THR A 25 8.73 -15.84 25.83
C THR A 25 7.69 -15.34 26.84
N PRO A 26 7.09 -16.21 27.66
CA PRO A 26 6.17 -15.77 28.71
C PRO A 26 6.78 -14.75 29.69
N ALA A 27 8.10 -14.85 29.95
CA ALA A 27 8.80 -13.88 30.80
C ALA A 27 8.84 -12.47 30.16
N HIS A 28 9.07 -12.42 28.85
CA HIS A 28 9.01 -11.17 28.08
C HIS A 28 7.62 -10.52 28.13
N ILE A 29 6.56 -11.31 27.92
CA ILE A 29 5.18 -10.82 27.97
C ILE A 29 4.82 -10.33 29.37
N LYS A 30 5.23 -11.05 30.43
CA LYS A 30 5.00 -10.61 31.81
C LYS A 30 5.65 -9.25 32.07
N ALA A 31 6.91 -9.07 31.67
CA ALA A 31 7.61 -7.81 31.83
C ALA A 31 6.97 -6.65 31.04
N ILE A 32 6.49 -6.91 29.81
CA ILE A 32 5.71 -5.92 29.04
C ILE A 32 4.42 -5.56 29.79
N ALA A 33 3.65 -6.56 30.23
CA ALA A 33 2.37 -6.34 30.91
C ALA A 33 2.54 -5.46 32.16
N GLU A 34 3.53 -5.77 33.00
CA GLU A 34 3.86 -4.99 34.19
C GLU A 34 4.28 -3.54 33.85
N ALA A 35 5.09 -3.35 32.81
CA ALA A 35 5.49 -2.01 32.37
C ALA A 35 4.30 -1.18 31.82
N MET A 36 3.32 -1.83 31.18
CA MET A 36 2.18 -1.17 30.54
C MET A 36 1.07 -0.77 31.52
N GLU A 37 1.04 -1.28 32.76
CA GLU A 37 -0.02 -0.99 33.74
C GLU A 37 -0.23 0.51 34.01
N LYS A 38 0.84 1.32 33.87
CA LYS A 38 0.81 2.76 34.09
C LYS A 38 0.35 3.58 32.88
N HIS A 39 0.19 2.96 31.71
CA HIS A 39 -0.11 3.64 30.44
C HIS A 39 -1.56 3.42 29.99
N TYR A 40 -2.05 4.38 29.20
CA TYR A 40 -3.35 4.29 28.55
C TYR A 40 -3.17 4.04 27.04
N PRO A 41 -4.09 3.32 26.38
CA PRO A 41 -4.04 3.13 24.94
C PRO A 41 -4.05 4.46 24.20
N ARG A 42 -3.30 4.52 23.09
CA ARG A 42 -3.30 5.66 22.17
C ARG A 42 -4.74 6.06 21.79
N PRO A 43 -5.11 7.35 21.87
CA PRO A 43 -6.38 7.82 21.35
C PRO A 43 -6.41 7.63 19.82
N ILE A 44 -7.44 6.97 19.31
CA ILE A 44 -7.62 6.76 17.87
C ILE A 44 -8.03 8.11 17.26
N PRO A 45 -7.28 8.64 16.28
CA PRO A 45 -7.64 9.89 15.63
C PRO A 45 -8.92 9.70 14.79
N ASP A 46 -9.70 10.76 14.66
CA ASP A 46 -10.73 10.82 13.62
C ASP A 46 -10.05 11.02 12.26
N ILE A 47 -10.41 10.19 11.28
CA ILE A 47 -9.78 10.18 9.97
C ILE A 47 -10.82 10.61 8.94
N GLU A 48 -10.61 11.80 8.36
CA GLU A 48 -11.49 12.31 7.32
C GLU A 48 -11.64 11.31 6.15
N PRO A 49 -12.86 11.07 5.65
CA PRO A 49 -13.09 10.24 4.48
C PRO A 49 -12.32 10.78 3.26
N ALA A 50 -11.57 9.90 2.61
CA ALA A 50 -10.80 10.18 1.40
C ALA A 50 -10.65 8.89 0.59
N LEU A 51 -10.43 9.01 -0.71
CA LEU A 51 -10.06 7.86 -1.54
C LEU A 51 -8.59 7.55 -1.28
N ARG A 52 -8.31 6.37 -0.70
CA ARG A 52 -6.97 5.93 -0.33
C ARG A 52 -6.63 4.68 -1.13
N LEU A 53 -5.64 4.80 -1.99
CA LEU A 53 -5.12 3.74 -2.84
C LEU A 53 -3.67 3.45 -2.43
N SER A 54 -3.11 2.34 -2.91
CA SER A 54 -1.71 2.01 -2.68
C SER A 54 -1.16 1.17 -3.81
N GLY A 55 0.07 1.47 -4.21
CA GLY A 55 0.97 0.52 -4.86
C GLY A 55 2.04 0.14 -3.86
N LEU A 56 3.29 0.49 -4.16
CA LEU A 56 4.41 0.44 -3.20
C LEU A 56 4.36 1.61 -2.19
N GLU A 57 3.79 2.73 -2.62
CA GLU A 57 3.63 3.94 -1.80
C GLU A 57 2.14 4.27 -1.65
N PRO A 58 1.74 4.89 -0.52
CA PRO A 58 0.36 5.32 -0.32
C PRO A 58 0.00 6.47 -1.28
N PHE A 59 -1.19 6.38 -1.88
CA PHE A 59 -1.74 7.44 -2.72
C PHE A 59 -3.10 7.89 -2.18
N ASN A 60 -3.12 9.08 -1.57
CA ASN A 60 -4.31 9.64 -0.93
C ASN A 60 -4.90 10.77 -1.77
N VAL A 61 -6.16 10.62 -2.16
CA VAL A 61 -6.95 11.64 -2.87
C VAL A 61 -7.95 12.24 -1.90
N THR A 62 -7.67 13.47 -1.48
CA THR A 62 -8.46 14.24 -0.51
C THR A 62 -9.27 15.34 -1.23
N LYS A 63 -10.03 16.13 -0.47
CA LYS A 63 -10.83 17.24 -1.01
C LYS A 63 -9.98 18.33 -1.69
N ASP A 64 -8.71 18.46 -1.30
CA ASP A 64 -7.78 19.46 -1.83
C ASP A 64 -6.91 18.91 -2.97
N SER A 65 -7.06 17.63 -3.32
CA SER A 65 -6.32 17.01 -4.42
C SER A 65 -6.78 17.56 -5.78
N LEU A 66 -5.83 17.66 -6.71
CA LEU A 66 -6.12 17.97 -8.11
C LEU A 66 -6.66 16.74 -8.85
N PHE A 67 -6.91 16.91 -10.15
CA PHE A 67 -7.39 15.84 -11.01
C PHE A 67 -6.42 14.64 -11.03
N VAL A 68 -6.99 13.45 -10.84
CA VAL A 68 -6.24 12.19 -10.83
C VAL A 68 -6.28 11.57 -12.23
N ASN A 69 -5.17 11.66 -12.95
CA ASN A 69 -5.01 10.96 -14.23
C ASN A 69 -4.89 9.44 -14.02
N VAL A 70 -5.74 8.69 -14.73
CA VAL A 70 -5.66 7.23 -14.86
C VAL A 70 -5.09 6.90 -16.24
N GLY A 71 -3.96 6.20 -16.30
CA GLY A 71 -3.31 5.81 -17.54
C GLY A 71 -4.04 4.64 -18.20
N GLU A 72 -4.59 4.87 -19.40
CA GLU A 72 -5.47 3.92 -20.11
C GLU A 72 -4.76 3.00 -21.14
N ARG A 73 -3.48 3.25 -21.46
CA ARG A 73 -2.84 2.59 -22.62
C ARG A 73 -2.46 1.13 -22.37
N CYS A 74 -2.50 0.66 -21.13
CA CYS A 74 -2.29 -0.74 -20.76
C CYS A 74 -3.60 -1.55 -20.92
N ASN A 75 -4.22 -1.40 -22.09
CA ASN A 75 -5.54 -1.97 -22.38
C ASN A 75 -5.50 -2.70 -23.72
N VAL A 76 -5.69 -4.01 -23.70
CA VAL A 76 -5.62 -4.87 -24.90
C VAL A 76 -6.72 -4.50 -25.92
N THR A 77 -7.90 -4.11 -25.47
CA THR A 77 -8.99 -3.70 -26.36
C THR A 77 -8.78 -2.29 -26.93
N GLY A 78 -8.19 -1.38 -26.15
CA GLY A 78 -8.04 0.05 -26.50
C GLY A 78 -6.71 0.44 -27.14
N SER A 79 -5.65 -0.36 -27.00
CA SER A 79 -4.29 -0.01 -27.43
C SER A 79 -3.71 -1.07 -28.37
N ALA A 80 -3.64 -0.73 -29.67
CA ALA A 80 -3.08 -1.64 -30.69
C ALA A 80 -1.62 -2.04 -30.41
N ARG A 81 -0.82 -1.11 -29.85
CA ARG A 81 0.56 -1.39 -29.42
C ARG A 81 0.57 -2.40 -28.29
N PHE A 82 -0.18 -2.14 -27.21
CA PHE A 82 -0.19 -3.01 -26.03
C PHE A 82 -0.74 -4.40 -26.36
N LYS A 83 -1.84 -4.47 -27.12
CA LYS A 83 -2.39 -5.72 -27.65
C LYS A 83 -1.37 -6.59 -28.36
N ARG A 84 -0.57 -6.00 -29.26
CA ARG A 84 0.46 -6.76 -29.99
C ARG A 84 1.51 -7.33 -29.02
N LEU A 85 2.01 -6.49 -28.11
CA LEU A 85 3.03 -6.90 -27.13
C LEU A 85 2.54 -8.04 -26.24
N ILE A 86 1.30 -7.96 -25.74
CA ILE A 86 0.72 -9.03 -24.91
C ILE A 86 0.54 -10.33 -25.71
N LYS A 87 0.13 -10.27 -26.99
CA LYS A 87 -0.01 -11.47 -27.83
C LYS A 87 1.31 -12.12 -28.24
N GLU A 88 2.38 -11.34 -28.27
CA GLU A 88 3.73 -11.79 -28.60
C GLU A 88 4.52 -12.19 -27.33
N ASP A 89 3.87 -12.20 -26.16
CA ASP A 89 4.47 -12.43 -24.83
C ASP A 89 5.66 -11.49 -24.51
N ASP A 90 5.71 -10.32 -25.16
CA ASP A 90 6.73 -9.28 -24.97
C ASP A 90 6.34 -8.38 -23.79
N TYR A 91 6.36 -8.96 -22.59
CA TYR A 91 5.97 -8.26 -21.36
C TYR A 91 6.96 -7.17 -20.95
N ASP A 92 8.24 -7.33 -21.27
CA ASP A 92 9.26 -6.32 -20.97
C ASP A 92 8.95 -5.00 -21.69
N THR A 93 8.66 -5.05 -22.99
CA THR A 93 8.26 -3.86 -23.75
C THR A 93 6.86 -3.38 -23.35
N ALA A 94 5.96 -4.27 -22.90
CA ALA A 94 4.66 -3.88 -22.38
C ALA A 94 4.77 -3.07 -21.07
N LEU A 95 5.73 -3.40 -20.21
CA LEU A 95 6.04 -2.62 -19.00
C LEU A 95 6.54 -1.22 -19.34
N GLU A 96 7.27 -1.04 -20.45
CA GLU A 96 7.67 0.29 -20.91
C GLU A 96 6.45 1.18 -21.24
N VAL A 97 5.35 0.61 -21.74
CA VAL A 97 4.09 1.35 -21.97
C VAL A 97 3.50 1.85 -20.65
N ALA A 98 3.58 1.05 -19.59
CA ALA A 98 3.14 1.46 -18.26
C ALA A 98 4.05 2.57 -17.70
N LEU A 99 5.37 2.37 -17.79
CA LEU A 99 6.37 3.32 -17.30
C LEU A 99 6.26 4.68 -17.99
N GLU A 100 6.07 4.70 -19.32
CA GLU A 100 5.88 5.91 -20.11
C GLU A 100 4.67 6.71 -19.61
N GLN A 101 3.57 6.04 -19.25
CA GLN A 101 2.38 6.72 -18.72
C GLN A 101 2.63 7.33 -17.35
N VAL A 102 3.31 6.61 -16.45
CA VAL A 102 3.69 7.15 -15.13
C VAL A 102 4.61 8.36 -15.28
N GLN A 103 5.63 8.28 -16.14
CA GLN A 103 6.55 9.38 -16.42
C GLN A 103 5.83 10.61 -17.04
N ASN A 104 4.73 10.38 -17.75
CA ASN A 104 3.89 11.42 -18.33
C ASN A 104 2.74 11.87 -17.41
N GLY A 105 2.74 11.48 -16.13
CA GLY A 105 1.85 12.02 -15.11
C GLY A 105 0.57 11.22 -14.86
N ALA A 106 0.52 9.94 -15.26
CA ALA A 106 -0.48 9.02 -14.74
C ALA A 106 -0.18 8.70 -13.26
N HIS A 107 -1.18 8.87 -12.39
CA HIS A 107 -1.04 8.54 -10.96
C HIS A 107 -1.53 7.12 -10.66
N VAL A 108 -2.49 6.64 -11.45
CA VAL A 108 -3.06 5.30 -11.36
C VAL A 108 -3.00 4.67 -12.75
N MET A 109 -2.82 3.36 -12.81
CA MET A 109 -2.80 2.61 -14.06
C MET A 109 -4.10 1.82 -14.20
N ASP A 110 -4.79 2.01 -15.32
CA ASP A 110 -5.80 1.06 -15.76
C ASP A 110 -5.11 -0.11 -16.47
N VAL A 111 -5.49 -1.33 -16.16
CA VAL A 111 -4.95 -2.54 -16.77
C VAL A 111 -6.10 -3.42 -17.20
N ASN A 112 -6.19 -3.66 -18.51
CA ASN A 112 -7.23 -4.47 -19.11
C ASN A 112 -6.60 -5.51 -20.05
N MET A 113 -6.80 -6.78 -19.71
CA MET A 113 -6.33 -7.95 -20.47
C MET A 113 -7.48 -8.66 -21.20
N ASP A 114 -8.65 -8.02 -21.32
CA ASP A 114 -9.81 -8.62 -21.98
C ASP A 114 -9.61 -8.56 -23.50
N GLU A 115 -9.56 -9.74 -24.10
CA GLU A 115 -9.77 -9.98 -25.52
C GLU A 115 -10.38 -11.38 -25.68
N GLY A 116 -11.37 -11.55 -26.54
CA GLY A 116 -11.98 -12.88 -26.79
C GLY A 116 -11.03 -13.94 -27.40
N MET A 117 -9.72 -13.66 -27.48
CA MET A 117 -8.64 -14.46 -28.05
C MET A 117 -7.39 -14.52 -27.16
N LEU A 118 -7.39 -13.93 -25.96
CA LEU A 118 -6.33 -14.18 -24.97
C LEU A 118 -6.77 -15.42 -24.17
N ASP A 119 -5.87 -16.40 -24.07
CA ASP A 119 -6.18 -17.71 -23.50
C ASP A 119 -6.72 -17.58 -22.06
N ALA A 120 -7.79 -18.34 -21.81
CA ALA A 120 -8.38 -18.57 -20.49
C ALA A 120 -7.64 -19.68 -19.74
#